data_AF-A0AAJ7E7Z8-F1
#
_entry.id   AF-A0AAJ7E7Z8-F1
#
_cell.length_a   1.000
_cell.length_b   1.000
_cell.length_c   1.000
_cell.angle_alpha   90.00
_cell.angle_beta   90.00
_cell.angle_gamma   90.00
#
_symmetry.space_group_name_H-M   'P 1'
#
loop_
_entity.id
_entity.type
_entity.pdbx_description
1 polymer ?
#
loop_
_entity_poly.entity_id
_entity_poly.type
_entity_poly.pdbx_seq_one_letter_code
_entity_poly.pdbx_strand_id
1 'polypeptide(L)'
;MFLRQSYTLSRFILSKNHNYRINMSTITENNILYLLCKHLDIDECEAKLLQLKQPVLKQISEKEFITLTETLKDLGFTAQTLISNPALFGVLPVTLKYRFKVFEECGLRNITPGYLLRYLYIVKQKTIGQLRRDNYISNYLNIENRLASYMTQWPTSLTTLIYGDVNNVSLYSLRLKIIQRYLELILDLSNDEFYRGLKTYPTIKHRPLEIINETLNILQTQIMMPTFKIKSNLYLIHADPENLKNLIYNFRFIGGIDIKEIIRSHPKIAMKNFSNMVEIRKVLQEFNVSNEAQIRCFEIYTLSPETIRTRLENAKKTPEFITYFNHPRFLKMIHHNKKTTKRLMNLYDQNKKCVSLNILSGSFSKYETFEKMHGDRLGKAKDLIFCICEILQNTSPASDIRKTLKRHPFWLNIPLVQIKYVAEQLLKKFSPKDVFENCSILLYPWNKIRDTMNILCHKESLLLHPFEHLDMSKLSDTQKLSLVLYLLEKKHYFTGNGVWTEDKNKNAEQTIQTKDITKSVLKIVQN
;
A
#
# COMPACT_ATOMS: atom_id res chain seq x y z
N MET A 1 -41.96 36.46 2.85
CA MET A 1 -42.58 37.09 4.03
C MET A 1 -41.71 36.73 5.22
N PHE A 2 -41.07 37.74 5.84
CA PHE A 2 -40.34 37.72 7.12
C PHE A 2 -39.10 36.80 7.25
N LEU A 3 -37.92 37.20 7.74
CA LEU A 3 -37.49 38.41 8.47
C LEU A 3 -36.02 38.73 8.18
N ARG A 4 -35.78 40.01 7.88
CA ARG A 4 -34.52 40.72 8.11
C ARG A 4 -34.23 40.76 9.61
N GLN A 5 -32.97 40.59 10.00
CA GLN A 5 -32.45 41.17 11.24
C GLN A 5 -31.18 41.95 10.93
N SER A 6 -31.33 43.26 11.03
CA SER A 6 -30.31 44.30 11.08
C SER A 6 -30.08 44.67 12.53
N TYR A 7 -28.84 44.66 13.04
CA TYR A 7 -28.40 45.42 14.23
C TYR A 7 -26.87 45.61 14.13
N THR A 8 -26.42 46.80 13.72
CA THR A 8 -25.94 47.96 14.51
C THR A 8 -24.44 47.93 14.80
N LEU A 9 -23.74 48.89 14.16
CA LEU A 9 -22.43 49.38 14.60
C LEU A 9 -22.56 49.99 16.00
N SER A 10 -21.72 49.56 16.93
CA SER A 10 -21.40 50.32 18.13
C SER A 10 -19.90 50.27 18.40
N ARG A 11 -19.30 51.46 18.43
CA ARG A 11 -17.92 51.75 18.88
C ARG A 11 -17.65 51.08 20.23
N PHE A 12 -16.51 50.41 20.35
CA PHE A 12 -15.86 50.21 21.65
C PHE A 12 -14.38 50.56 21.57
N ILE A 13 -13.98 51.28 22.61
CA ILE A 13 -12.73 52.00 22.82
C ILE A 13 -11.60 51.04 23.19
N LEU A 14 -10.40 51.41 22.74
CA LEU A 14 -9.10 50.84 23.10
C LEU A 14 -8.93 50.64 24.62
N SER A 15 -8.54 49.44 25.03
CA SER A 15 -7.63 49.26 26.18
C SER A 15 -6.69 48.08 25.94
N LYS A 16 -5.40 48.32 26.22
CA LYS A 16 -4.28 47.37 26.11
C LYS A 16 -4.29 46.44 27.32
N ASN A 17 -4.12 45.12 27.13
CA ASN A 17 -2.88 44.41 27.46
C ASN A 17 -3.01 42.87 27.37
N HIS A 18 -1.93 42.31 26.82
CA HIS A 18 -1.44 40.93 26.74
C HIS A 18 -2.28 39.74 27.26
N ASN A 19 -2.52 38.80 26.35
CA ASN A 19 -1.95 37.45 26.46
C ASN A 19 -1.91 36.77 25.08
N TYR A 20 -0.70 36.50 24.60
CA TYR A 20 -0.42 35.77 23.36
C TYR A 20 -0.88 34.31 23.49
N ARG A 21 -2.09 34.02 23.01
CA ARG A 21 -2.41 32.70 22.45
C ARG A 21 -2.21 32.81 20.94
N ILE A 22 -1.09 32.29 20.46
CA ILE A 22 -0.87 32.08 19.03
C ILE A 22 -1.91 31.04 18.58
N ASN A 23 -3.00 31.52 18.01
CA ASN A 23 -3.99 30.69 17.33
C ASN A 23 -3.28 29.97 16.18
N MET A 24 -3.31 28.64 16.16
CA MET A 24 -2.86 27.82 15.03
C MET A 24 -3.56 28.15 13.69
N SER A 25 -4.62 28.95 13.69
CA SER A 25 -5.29 29.44 12.48
C SER A 25 -4.55 30.58 11.76
N THR A 26 -3.79 31.42 12.47
CA THR A 26 -3.10 32.57 11.86
C THR A 26 -1.87 32.17 11.06
N ILE A 27 -1.23 31.05 11.40
CA ILE A 27 -0.05 30.53 10.70
C ILE A 27 -0.42 29.98 9.32
N THR A 28 -1.57 29.28 9.21
CA THR A 28 -2.07 28.75 7.93
C THR A 28 -2.67 29.84 7.03
N GLU A 29 -3.36 30.83 7.60
CA GLU A 29 -3.93 31.95 6.82
C GLU A 29 -2.84 32.84 6.21
N ASN A 30 -1.74 33.09 6.92
CA ASN A 30 -0.60 33.86 6.41
C ASN A 30 0.11 33.15 5.26
N ASN A 31 0.17 31.83 5.28
CA ASN A 31 0.90 31.06 4.26
C ASN A 31 0.15 31.03 2.91
N ILE A 32 -1.19 30.96 2.95
CA ILE A 32 -2.03 30.96 1.74
C ILE A 32 -2.09 32.35 1.10
N LEU A 33 -2.18 33.40 1.91
CA LEU A 33 -2.11 34.78 1.42
C LEU A 33 -0.78 35.05 0.73
N TYR A 34 0.33 34.60 1.33
CA TYR A 34 1.66 34.68 0.72
C TYR A 34 1.72 33.93 -0.63
N LEU A 35 1.16 32.71 -0.71
CA LEU A 35 1.11 31.93 -1.96
C LEU A 35 0.32 32.65 -3.05
N LEU A 36 -0.85 33.21 -2.71
CA LEU A 36 -1.69 33.94 -3.64
C LEU A 36 -0.98 35.20 -4.15
N CYS A 37 -0.39 36.01 -3.26
CA CYS A 37 0.34 37.21 -3.66
C CYS A 37 1.58 36.87 -4.51
N LYS A 38 2.33 35.82 -4.15
CA LYS A 38 3.56 35.41 -4.83
C LYS A 38 3.34 34.84 -6.23
N HIS A 39 2.26 34.08 -6.44
CA HIS A 39 2.06 33.32 -7.67
C HIS A 39 1.01 33.90 -8.61
N LEU A 40 0.18 34.83 -8.13
CA LEU A 40 -0.81 35.55 -8.96
C LEU A 40 -0.46 37.02 -9.15
N ASP A 41 0.63 37.52 -8.57
CA ASP A 41 1.05 38.93 -8.58
C ASP A 41 -0.09 39.88 -8.16
N ILE A 42 -0.71 39.59 -7.00
CA ILE A 42 -1.83 40.37 -6.45
C ILE A 42 -1.52 40.95 -5.07
N ASP A 43 -2.20 42.04 -4.74
CA ASP A 43 -2.12 42.69 -3.43
C ASP A 43 -2.81 41.87 -2.34
N GLU A 44 -2.36 42.04 -1.09
CA GLU A 44 -2.88 41.31 0.08
C GLU A 44 -4.40 41.50 0.28
N CYS A 45 -4.93 42.68 -0.09
CA CYS A 45 -6.36 42.98 -0.04
C CYS A 45 -7.16 42.17 -1.09
N GLU A 46 -6.64 42.01 -2.30
CA GLU A 46 -7.28 41.21 -3.35
C GLU A 46 -7.21 39.72 -3.03
N ALA A 47 -6.09 39.26 -2.46
CA ALA A 47 -5.93 37.89 -1.99
C ALA A 47 -6.95 37.54 -0.89
N LYS A 48 -7.17 38.44 0.09
CA LYS A 48 -8.22 38.29 1.12
C LYS A 48 -9.62 38.23 0.50
N LEU A 49 -9.90 39.07 -0.50
CA LEU A 49 -11.19 39.10 -1.18
C LEU A 49 -11.45 37.83 -1.99
N LEU A 50 -10.42 37.27 -2.64
CA LEU A 50 -10.49 35.97 -3.32
C LEU A 50 -10.76 34.82 -2.35
N GLN A 51 -10.11 34.84 -1.18
CA GLN A 51 -10.32 33.84 -0.13
C GLN A 51 -11.74 33.88 0.44
N LEU A 52 -12.35 35.09 0.53
CA LEU A 52 -13.76 35.25 0.90
C LEU A 52 -14.71 34.74 -0.19
N LYS A 53 -14.37 34.96 -1.46
CA LYS A 53 -15.16 34.47 -2.61
C LYS A 53 -15.08 32.96 -2.80
N GLN A 54 -13.96 32.32 -2.43
CA GLN A 54 -13.81 30.87 -2.51
C GLN A 54 -13.20 30.25 -1.25
N PRO A 55 -14.01 29.59 -0.40
CA PRO A 55 -13.52 28.99 0.84
C PRO A 55 -12.58 27.80 0.61
N VAL A 56 -12.61 27.18 -0.59
CA VAL A 56 -11.71 26.07 -0.97
C VAL A 56 -10.23 26.49 -0.91
N LEU A 57 -9.94 27.78 -1.12
CA LEU A 57 -8.59 28.32 -1.01
C LEU A 57 -8.00 28.19 0.40
N LYS A 58 -8.82 28.03 1.45
CA LYS A 58 -8.33 27.82 2.83
C LYS A 58 -7.67 26.45 3.04
N GLN A 59 -7.88 25.51 2.14
CA GLN A 59 -7.46 24.11 2.29
C GLN A 59 -6.46 23.66 1.21
N ILE A 60 -6.18 24.50 0.20
CA ILE A 60 -5.31 24.13 -0.89
C ILE A 60 -3.85 24.09 -0.44
N SER A 61 -3.14 23.02 -0.79
CA SER A 61 -1.70 22.93 -0.54
C SER A 61 -0.90 23.71 -1.59
N GLU A 62 0.33 24.12 -1.25
CA GLU A 62 1.25 24.79 -2.17
C GLU A 62 1.50 23.97 -3.45
N LYS A 63 1.68 22.64 -3.32
CA LYS A 63 1.88 21.75 -4.46
C LYS A 63 0.68 21.71 -5.40
N GLU A 64 -0.53 21.65 -4.85
CA GLU A 64 -1.77 21.66 -5.64
C GLU A 64 -1.96 22.98 -6.36
N PHE A 65 -1.61 24.09 -5.69
CA PHE A 65 -1.66 25.42 -6.27
C PHE A 65 -0.70 25.57 -7.46
N ILE A 66 0.57 25.16 -7.29
CA ILE A 66 1.58 25.17 -8.35
C ILE A 66 1.09 24.32 -9.53
N THR A 67 0.63 23.09 -9.26
CA THR A 67 0.13 22.17 -10.30
C THR A 67 -1.06 22.77 -11.06
N LEU A 68 -1.96 23.47 -10.38
CA LEU A 68 -3.11 24.13 -11.00
C LEU A 68 -2.68 25.30 -11.89
N THR A 69 -1.76 26.15 -11.44
CA THR A 69 -1.26 27.29 -12.23
C THR A 69 -0.47 26.81 -13.46
N GLU A 70 0.38 25.81 -13.31
CA GLU A 70 1.07 25.14 -14.43
C GLU A 70 0.07 24.55 -15.41
N THR A 71 -0.94 23.83 -14.92
CA THR A 71 -1.99 23.26 -15.76
C THR A 71 -2.75 24.34 -16.55
N LEU A 72 -3.04 25.50 -15.96
CA LEU A 72 -3.70 26.58 -16.68
C LEU A 72 -2.80 27.20 -17.74
N LYS A 73 -1.50 27.35 -17.46
CA LYS A 73 -0.50 27.79 -18.45
C LYS A 73 -0.39 26.80 -19.61
N ASP A 74 -0.36 25.50 -19.34
CA ASP A 74 -0.35 24.44 -20.37
C ASP A 74 -1.58 24.53 -21.29
N LEU A 75 -2.73 24.94 -20.75
CA LEU A 75 -3.98 25.12 -21.51
C LEU A 75 -4.05 26.47 -22.24
N GLY A 76 -3.03 27.31 -22.14
CA GLY A 76 -2.95 28.63 -22.77
C GLY A 76 -3.62 29.76 -21.99
N PHE A 77 -3.95 29.56 -20.71
CA PHE A 77 -4.53 30.59 -19.84
C PHE A 77 -3.46 31.28 -18.99
N THR A 78 -3.65 32.57 -18.72
CA THR A 78 -2.80 33.33 -17.80
C THR A 78 -3.23 33.14 -16.35
N ALA A 79 -2.32 33.37 -15.40
CA ALA A 79 -2.61 33.34 -13.97
C ALA A 79 -3.77 34.29 -13.58
N GLN A 80 -3.91 35.42 -14.30
CA GLN A 80 -5.01 36.38 -14.13
C GLN A 80 -6.40 35.74 -14.28
N THR A 81 -6.50 34.65 -15.05
CA THR A 81 -7.73 33.90 -15.25
C THR A 81 -8.32 33.37 -13.93
N LEU A 82 -7.47 33.00 -12.98
CA LEU A 82 -7.90 32.51 -11.66
C LEU A 82 -8.53 33.62 -10.82
N ILE A 83 -8.07 34.86 -10.99
CA ILE A 83 -8.63 36.04 -10.32
C ILE A 83 -10.00 36.36 -10.91
N SER A 84 -10.10 36.35 -12.25
CA SER A 84 -11.37 36.62 -12.95
C SER A 84 -12.41 35.51 -12.77
N ASN A 85 -11.97 34.25 -12.63
CA ASN A 85 -12.85 33.08 -12.45
C ASN A 85 -12.43 32.23 -11.24
N PRO A 86 -12.66 32.71 -9.99
CA PRO A 86 -12.20 32.02 -8.78
C PRO A 86 -12.77 30.61 -8.61
N ALA A 87 -13.93 30.32 -9.22
CA ALA A 87 -14.54 28.99 -9.17
C ALA A 87 -13.64 27.88 -9.76
N LEU A 88 -12.63 28.21 -10.56
CA LEU A 88 -11.66 27.24 -11.08
C LEU A 88 -10.80 26.61 -9.99
N PHE A 89 -10.57 27.29 -8.87
CA PHE A 89 -9.89 26.70 -7.71
C PHE A 89 -10.63 25.48 -7.14
N GLY A 90 -11.93 25.38 -7.37
CA GLY A 90 -12.74 24.23 -6.95
C GLY A 90 -12.64 23.02 -7.88
N VAL A 91 -11.87 23.08 -8.98
CA VAL A 91 -11.78 22.00 -9.97
C VAL A 91 -10.37 21.41 -9.97
N LEU A 92 -10.28 20.08 -9.87
CA LEU A 92 -9.00 19.37 -9.92
C LEU A 92 -8.27 19.59 -11.27
N PRO A 93 -6.93 19.80 -11.28
CA PRO A 93 -6.16 20.06 -12.49
C PRO A 93 -6.36 19.02 -13.60
N VAL A 94 -6.36 17.72 -13.26
CA VAL A 94 -6.61 16.63 -14.22
C VAL A 94 -8.01 16.73 -14.84
N THR A 95 -9.01 17.14 -14.06
CA THR A 95 -10.37 17.34 -14.56
C THR A 95 -10.42 18.50 -15.54
N LEU A 96 -9.68 19.59 -15.30
CA LEU A 96 -9.58 20.72 -16.24
C LEU A 96 -8.92 20.30 -17.56
N LYS A 97 -7.78 19.59 -17.52
CA LYS A 97 -7.11 19.05 -18.71
C LYS A 97 -8.06 18.18 -19.53
N TYR A 98 -8.81 17.29 -18.88
CA TYR A 98 -9.78 16.43 -19.57
C TYR A 98 -10.96 17.22 -20.14
N ARG A 99 -11.55 18.16 -19.40
CA ARG A 99 -12.66 18.99 -19.91
C ARG A 99 -12.23 19.79 -21.14
N PHE A 100 -11.03 20.37 -21.11
CA PHE A 100 -10.47 21.11 -22.23
C PHE A 100 -10.27 20.21 -23.46
N LYS A 101 -9.58 19.07 -23.30
CA LYS A 101 -9.40 18.10 -24.39
C LYS A 101 -10.71 17.62 -24.99
N VAL A 102 -11.73 17.35 -24.16
CA VAL A 102 -13.05 16.93 -24.65
C VAL A 102 -13.68 18.02 -25.54
N PHE A 103 -13.57 19.29 -25.15
CA PHE A 103 -14.07 20.38 -26.00
C PHE A 103 -13.32 20.49 -27.32
N GLU A 104 -12.02 20.29 -27.31
CA GLU A 104 -11.17 20.28 -28.50
C GLU A 104 -11.52 19.12 -29.46
N GLU A 105 -11.70 17.91 -28.91
CA GLU A 105 -12.15 16.72 -29.64
C GLU A 105 -13.51 16.99 -30.33
N CYS A 106 -14.42 17.66 -29.62
CA CYS A 106 -15.75 18.03 -30.14
C CYS A 106 -15.72 19.20 -31.13
N GLY A 107 -14.57 19.85 -31.33
CA GLY A 107 -14.39 20.93 -32.30
C GLY A 107 -14.91 22.30 -31.82
N LEU A 108 -14.99 22.53 -30.51
CA LEU A 108 -15.28 23.86 -29.99
C LEU A 108 -14.11 24.81 -30.28
N ARG A 109 -14.42 26.03 -30.71
CA ARG A 109 -13.44 27.09 -30.97
C ARG A 109 -13.29 28.00 -29.75
N ASN A 110 -12.09 28.55 -29.53
CA ASN A 110 -11.80 29.57 -28.52
C ASN A 110 -12.32 29.20 -27.11
N ILE A 111 -11.85 28.07 -26.57
CA ILE A 111 -12.31 27.55 -25.26
C ILE A 111 -11.98 28.58 -24.17
N THR A 112 -13.01 29.14 -23.55
CA THR A 112 -12.85 30.10 -22.44
C THR A 112 -12.91 29.41 -21.07
N PRO A 113 -12.37 30.05 -20.02
CA PRO A 113 -12.47 29.58 -18.63
C PRO A 113 -13.92 29.34 -18.18
N GLY A 114 -14.85 30.20 -18.62
CA GLY A 114 -16.27 30.05 -18.35
C GLY A 114 -16.88 28.77 -18.95
N TYR A 115 -16.36 28.30 -20.09
CA TYR A 115 -16.82 27.05 -20.69
C TYR A 115 -16.40 25.83 -19.85
N LEU A 116 -15.18 25.85 -19.29
CA LEU A 116 -14.68 24.79 -18.41
C LEU A 116 -15.52 24.65 -17.13
N LEU A 117 -15.98 25.78 -16.58
CA LEU A 117 -16.91 25.80 -15.44
C LEU A 117 -18.30 25.30 -15.83
N ARG A 118 -18.81 25.68 -17.01
CA ARG A 118 -20.11 25.26 -17.55
C ARG A 118 -20.05 23.94 -18.34
N TYR A 119 -19.01 23.13 -18.14
CA TYR A 119 -18.77 21.91 -18.93
C TYR A 119 -19.97 20.98 -18.99
N LEU A 120 -20.59 20.66 -17.85
CA LEU A 120 -21.74 19.75 -17.81
C LEU A 120 -22.95 20.31 -18.56
N TYR A 121 -23.17 21.62 -18.48
CA TYR A 121 -24.24 22.29 -19.21
C TYR A 121 -24.03 22.19 -20.73
N ILE A 122 -22.83 22.54 -21.20
CA ILE A 122 -22.49 22.53 -22.62
C ILE A 122 -22.52 21.11 -23.20
N VAL A 123 -21.92 20.13 -22.50
CA VAL A 123 -21.76 18.78 -23.05
C VAL A 123 -23.02 17.92 -22.87
N LYS A 124 -23.74 18.03 -21.74
CA LYS A 124 -24.91 17.17 -21.47
C LYS A 124 -26.24 17.78 -21.87
N GLN A 125 -26.43 19.09 -21.68
CA GLN A 125 -27.76 19.70 -21.81
C GLN A 125 -28.01 20.32 -23.19
N LYS A 126 -26.97 20.87 -23.84
CA LYS A 126 -27.12 21.43 -25.19
C LYS A 126 -27.07 20.35 -26.26
N THR A 127 -27.94 20.47 -27.25
CA THR A 127 -27.88 19.66 -28.47
C THR A 127 -26.84 20.22 -29.44
N ILE A 128 -26.34 19.39 -30.34
CA ILE A 128 -25.37 19.82 -31.36
C ILE A 128 -25.94 20.96 -32.22
N GLY A 129 -27.22 20.92 -32.57
CA GLY A 129 -27.90 21.99 -33.31
C GLY A 129 -27.97 23.31 -32.54
N GLN A 130 -28.14 23.28 -31.21
CA GLN A 130 -28.06 24.49 -30.37
C GLN A 130 -26.63 25.03 -30.34
N LEU A 131 -25.62 24.15 -30.19
CA LEU A 131 -24.22 24.56 -30.16
C LEU A 131 -23.76 25.20 -31.48
N ARG A 132 -24.29 24.71 -32.60
CA ARG A 132 -24.11 25.30 -33.94
C ARG A 132 -24.73 26.68 -34.05
N ARG A 133 -25.99 26.85 -33.63
CA ARG A 133 -26.68 28.16 -33.62
C ARG A 133 -25.98 29.20 -32.76
N ASP A 134 -25.44 28.78 -31.62
CA ASP A 134 -24.72 29.64 -30.70
C ASP A 134 -23.25 29.88 -31.13
N ASN A 135 -22.85 29.40 -32.31
CA ASN A 135 -21.49 29.49 -32.88
C ASN A 135 -20.37 28.85 -32.02
N TYR A 136 -20.70 27.92 -31.11
CA TYR A 136 -19.68 27.14 -30.38
C TYR A 136 -18.95 26.18 -31.31
N ILE A 137 -19.66 25.59 -32.27
CA ILE A 137 -19.16 24.60 -33.22
C ILE A 137 -19.50 25.07 -34.63
N SER A 138 -18.60 24.82 -35.59
CA SER A 138 -18.85 25.16 -37.00
C SER A 138 -19.99 24.32 -37.59
N ASN A 139 -20.88 24.98 -38.34
CA ASN A 139 -22.01 24.33 -39.03
C ASN A 139 -21.56 23.25 -40.03
N TYR A 140 -20.38 23.43 -40.63
CA TYR A 140 -19.82 22.53 -41.63
C TYR A 140 -19.05 21.35 -41.03
N LEU A 141 -18.80 21.36 -39.71
CA LEU A 141 -18.02 20.31 -39.07
C LEU A 141 -18.85 19.04 -38.89
N ASN A 142 -18.39 17.93 -39.48
CA ASN A 142 -18.89 16.61 -39.15
C ASN A 142 -18.24 16.15 -37.82
N ILE A 143 -18.97 16.36 -36.72
CA ILE A 143 -18.52 16.03 -35.36
C ILE A 143 -18.32 14.53 -35.19
N GLU A 144 -19.17 13.71 -35.83
CA GLU A 144 -19.09 12.27 -35.71
C GLU A 144 -17.78 11.73 -36.29
N ASN A 145 -17.47 12.08 -37.54
CA ASN A 145 -16.23 11.67 -38.20
C ASN A 145 -14.99 12.18 -37.44
N ARG A 146 -15.06 13.41 -36.91
CA ARG A 146 -13.98 13.97 -36.10
C ARG A 146 -13.77 13.16 -34.82
N LEU A 147 -14.82 12.87 -34.08
CA LEU A 147 -14.72 12.08 -32.84
C LEU A 147 -14.24 10.65 -33.14
N ALA A 148 -14.71 10.04 -34.24
CA ALA A 148 -14.26 8.74 -34.70
C ALA A 148 -12.76 8.74 -35.07
N SER A 149 -12.21 9.83 -35.63
CA SER A 149 -10.78 9.90 -35.99
C SER A 149 -9.81 9.81 -34.81
N TYR A 150 -10.27 10.04 -33.57
CA TYR A 150 -9.45 9.87 -32.36
C TYR A 150 -9.33 8.40 -31.91
N MET A 151 -10.10 7.49 -32.52
CA MET A 151 -10.09 6.06 -32.19
C MET A 151 -9.36 5.26 -33.27
N THR A 152 -8.44 4.39 -32.87
CA THR A 152 -7.77 3.49 -33.82
C THR A 152 -8.74 2.42 -34.33
N GLN A 153 -8.50 1.88 -35.52
CA GLN A 153 -9.29 0.77 -36.10
C GLN A 153 -10.79 1.07 -36.30
N TRP A 154 -11.17 2.35 -36.40
CA TRP A 154 -12.52 2.74 -36.75
C TRP A 154 -12.81 2.39 -38.23
N PRO A 155 -13.83 1.58 -38.55
CA PRO A 155 -14.13 1.23 -39.93
C PRO A 155 -14.52 2.47 -40.74
N THR A 156 -13.82 2.75 -41.83
CA THR A 156 -14.08 3.90 -42.70
C THR A 156 -15.46 3.82 -43.37
N SER A 157 -16.05 2.63 -43.45
CA SER A 157 -17.40 2.36 -43.97
C SER A 157 -18.53 2.72 -42.99
N LEU A 158 -18.24 2.95 -41.71
CA LEU A 158 -19.22 3.41 -40.72
C LEU A 158 -19.23 4.94 -40.70
N THR A 159 -19.92 5.55 -41.67
CA THR A 159 -20.08 7.01 -41.78
C THR A 159 -21.17 7.59 -40.88
N THR A 160 -22.06 6.75 -40.32
CA THR A 160 -23.17 7.14 -39.44
C THR A 160 -23.46 6.09 -38.36
N LEU A 161 -23.14 6.40 -37.11
CA LEU A 161 -23.38 5.66 -35.86
C LEU A 161 -24.75 5.95 -35.27
N ILE A 162 -25.24 7.16 -35.49
CA ILE A 162 -26.52 7.61 -34.98
C ILE A 162 -27.56 7.46 -36.07
N TYR A 163 -28.59 6.66 -35.77
CA TYR A 163 -29.81 6.63 -36.57
C TYR A 163 -30.60 7.92 -36.29
N GLY A 164 -30.66 8.83 -37.26
CA GLY A 164 -31.40 10.10 -37.18
C GLY A 164 -30.54 11.36 -37.29
N ASP A 165 -31.15 12.53 -37.04
CA ASP A 165 -30.44 13.82 -37.12
C ASP A 165 -29.51 14.05 -35.91
N VAL A 166 -28.21 14.07 -36.17
CA VAL A 166 -27.14 14.33 -35.20
C VAL A 166 -27.36 15.66 -34.46
N ASN A 167 -28.01 16.65 -35.09
CA ASN A 167 -28.28 17.95 -34.45
C ASN A 167 -29.21 17.86 -33.23
N ASN A 168 -30.02 16.81 -33.13
CA ASN A 168 -30.95 16.60 -32.01
C ASN A 168 -30.27 15.94 -30.80
N VAL A 169 -29.05 15.45 -30.97
CA VAL A 169 -28.32 14.71 -29.94
C VAL A 169 -27.37 15.65 -29.20
N SER A 170 -27.14 15.38 -27.90
CA SER A 170 -26.12 16.10 -27.12
C SER A 170 -24.72 15.54 -27.39
N LEU A 171 -23.67 16.35 -27.19
CA LEU A 171 -22.29 15.88 -27.29
C LEU A 171 -22.02 14.70 -26.35
N TYR A 172 -22.64 14.71 -25.17
CA TYR A 172 -22.55 13.60 -24.22
C TYR A 172 -23.04 12.28 -24.80
N SER A 173 -24.26 12.26 -25.37
CA SER A 173 -24.86 11.03 -25.90
C SER A 173 -24.11 10.51 -27.11
N LEU A 174 -23.69 11.40 -28.02
CA LEU A 174 -22.87 11.04 -29.18
C LEU A 174 -21.53 10.41 -28.75
N ARG A 175 -20.78 11.07 -27.86
CA ARG A 175 -19.50 10.54 -27.35
C ARG A 175 -19.67 9.21 -26.66
N LEU A 176 -20.72 9.06 -25.84
CA LEU A 176 -20.97 7.80 -25.13
C LEU A 176 -21.22 6.65 -26.12
N LYS A 177 -21.95 6.90 -27.21
CA LYS A 177 -22.21 5.90 -28.24
C LYS A 177 -20.94 5.54 -29.02
N ILE A 178 -20.08 6.51 -29.30
CA ILE A 178 -18.77 6.28 -29.93
C ILE A 178 -17.88 5.43 -29.03
N ILE A 179 -17.76 5.77 -27.74
CA ILE A 179 -16.98 4.97 -26.77
C ILE A 179 -17.53 3.56 -26.69
N GLN A 180 -18.85 3.41 -26.58
CA GLN A 180 -19.51 2.10 -26.55
C GLN A 180 -19.11 1.27 -27.77
N ARG A 181 -19.31 1.81 -28.98
CA ARG A 181 -19.03 1.08 -30.21
C ARG A 181 -17.55 0.78 -30.37
N TYR A 182 -16.68 1.70 -29.96
CA TYR A 182 -15.24 1.47 -29.97
C TYR A 182 -14.83 0.30 -29.06
N LEU A 183 -15.36 0.24 -27.83
CA LEU A 183 -15.09 -0.85 -26.91
C LEU A 183 -15.73 -2.17 -27.35
N GLU A 184 -16.88 -2.14 -28.03
CA GLU A 184 -17.45 -3.32 -28.70
C GLU A 184 -16.46 -3.89 -29.74
N LEU A 185 -15.89 -3.02 -30.59
CA LEU A 185 -14.97 -3.46 -31.65
C LEU A 185 -13.63 -3.98 -31.12
N ILE A 186 -13.04 -3.27 -30.15
CA ILE A 186 -11.69 -3.59 -29.66
C ILE A 186 -11.67 -4.69 -28.60
N LEU A 187 -12.71 -4.73 -27.75
CA LEU A 187 -12.75 -5.60 -26.59
C LEU A 187 -13.83 -6.68 -26.63
N ASP A 188 -14.65 -6.71 -27.68
CA ASP A 188 -15.83 -7.58 -27.78
C ASP A 188 -16.75 -7.43 -26.54
N LEU A 189 -16.96 -6.18 -26.11
CA LEU A 189 -17.87 -5.86 -25.02
C LEU A 189 -19.32 -5.96 -25.49
N SER A 190 -20.18 -6.62 -24.72
CA SER A 190 -21.62 -6.50 -24.95
C SER A 190 -22.17 -5.18 -24.40
N ASN A 191 -23.35 -4.79 -24.88
CA ASN A 191 -24.09 -3.63 -24.37
C ASN A 191 -24.26 -3.67 -22.85
N ASP A 192 -24.64 -4.83 -22.31
CA ASP A 192 -24.90 -5.01 -20.88
C ASP A 192 -23.61 -4.92 -20.06
N GLU A 193 -22.49 -5.45 -20.57
CA GLU A 193 -21.18 -5.32 -19.94
C GLU A 193 -20.71 -3.87 -19.90
N PHE A 194 -20.92 -3.13 -20.99
CA PHE A 194 -20.59 -1.72 -21.06
C PHE A 194 -21.40 -0.90 -20.05
N TYR A 195 -22.72 -1.05 -20.01
CA TYR A 195 -23.56 -0.31 -19.05
C TYR A 195 -23.30 -0.72 -17.59
N ARG A 196 -22.98 -1.99 -17.31
CA ARG A 196 -22.51 -2.40 -15.98
C ARG A 196 -21.19 -1.72 -15.64
N GLY A 197 -20.23 -1.71 -16.56
CA GLY A 197 -18.96 -0.99 -16.42
C GLY A 197 -19.15 0.49 -16.14
N LEU A 198 -20.08 1.16 -16.82
CA LEU A 198 -20.41 2.57 -16.60
C LEU A 198 -21.06 2.86 -15.25
N LYS A 199 -21.78 1.90 -14.66
CA LYS A 199 -22.32 2.02 -13.30
C LYS A 199 -21.20 1.94 -12.27
N THR A 200 -20.26 1.01 -12.45
CA THR A 200 -19.09 0.87 -11.57
C THR A 200 -18.09 2.02 -11.74
N TYR A 201 -17.91 2.49 -12.98
CA TYR A 201 -16.89 3.46 -13.36
C TYR A 201 -17.51 4.61 -14.19
N PRO A 202 -18.23 5.54 -13.55
CA PRO A 202 -19.00 6.58 -14.25
C PRO A 202 -18.13 7.63 -14.95
N THR A 203 -16.85 7.76 -14.57
CA THR A 203 -15.94 8.77 -15.12
C THR A 203 -15.50 8.48 -16.55
N ILE A 204 -15.71 7.25 -17.09
CA ILE A 204 -15.33 6.88 -18.46
C ILE A 204 -15.99 7.84 -19.46
N LYS A 205 -17.23 8.24 -19.15
CA LYS A 205 -18.09 9.12 -19.94
C LYS A 205 -17.46 10.50 -20.22
N HIS A 206 -16.56 10.93 -19.34
CA HIS A 206 -15.93 12.24 -19.38
C HIS A 206 -14.45 12.18 -19.76
N ARG A 207 -13.93 10.99 -20.04
CA ARG A 207 -12.54 10.82 -20.46
C ARG A 207 -12.40 11.22 -21.93
N PRO A 208 -11.31 11.91 -22.33
CA PRO A 208 -10.99 12.16 -23.73
C PRO A 208 -10.88 10.84 -24.51
N LEU A 209 -11.38 10.83 -25.74
CA LEU A 209 -11.35 9.67 -26.64
C LEU A 209 -9.93 9.27 -26.98
N GLU A 210 -9.06 10.26 -27.25
CA GLU A 210 -7.64 10.04 -27.54
C GLU A 210 -6.95 9.28 -26.40
N ILE A 211 -7.23 9.67 -25.15
CA ILE A 211 -6.63 9.03 -23.97
C ILE A 211 -7.12 7.60 -23.79
N ILE A 212 -8.41 7.33 -24.07
CA ILE A 212 -8.96 5.97 -24.04
C ILE A 212 -8.23 5.10 -25.08
N ASN A 213 -8.11 5.61 -26.30
CA ASN A 213 -7.45 4.93 -27.41
C ASN A 213 -5.98 4.63 -27.08
N GLU A 214 -5.22 5.63 -26.64
CA GLU A 214 -3.81 5.49 -26.29
C GLU A 214 -3.61 4.48 -25.15
N THR A 215 -4.46 4.54 -24.11
CA THR A 215 -4.42 3.61 -22.98
C THR A 215 -4.64 2.17 -23.43
N LEU A 216 -5.65 1.92 -24.26
CA LEU A 216 -5.93 0.59 -24.80
C LEU A 216 -4.81 0.10 -25.71
N ASN A 217 -4.25 0.98 -26.55
CA ASN A 217 -3.13 0.65 -27.40
C ASN A 217 -1.91 0.21 -26.57
N ILE A 218 -1.56 0.94 -25.50
CA ILE A 218 -0.46 0.55 -24.60
C ILE A 218 -0.75 -0.82 -23.94
N LEU A 219 -1.97 -1.04 -23.44
CA LEU A 219 -2.37 -2.30 -22.80
C LEU A 219 -2.28 -3.49 -23.77
N GLN A 220 -2.72 -3.32 -25.01
CA GLN A 220 -2.77 -4.40 -26.02
C GLN A 220 -1.43 -4.64 -26.71
N THR A 221 -0.70 -3.58 -27.09
CA THR A 221 0.53 -3.71 -27.90
C THR A 221 1.79 -3.79 -27.04
N GLN A 222 1.94 -2.94 -26.03
CA GLN A 222 3.18 -2.83 -25.26
C GLN A 222 3.21 -3.79 -24.07
N ILE A 223 2.09 -3.92 -23.36
CA ILE A 223 1.94 -4.84 -22.21
C ILE A 223 1.52 -6.24 -22.69
N MET A 224 0.91 -6.33 -23.87
CA MET A 224 0.36 -7.58 -24.44
C MET A 224 -0.71 -8.20 -23.53
N MET A 225 -1.57 -7.37 -22.95
CA MET A 225 -2.65 -7.84 -22.09
C MET A 225 -3.76 -8.48 -22.93
N PRO A 226 -4.21 -9.71 -22.60
CA PRO A 226 -5.31 -10.33 -23.30
C PRO A 226 -6.60 -9.52 -23.19
N THR A 227 -7.36 -9.45 -24.28
CA THR A 227 -8.61 -8.70 -24.39
C THR A 227 -9.61 -9.04 -23.29
N PHE A 228 -9.81 -10.34 -23.00
CA PHE A 228 -10.72 -10.79 -21.93
C PHE A 228 -10.32 -10.25 -20.55
N LYS A 229 -9.02 -10.01 -20.32
CA LYS A 229 -8.50 -9.51 -19.05
C LYS A 229 -8.67 -8.00 -18.91
N ILE A 230 -8.59 -7.25 -20.01
CA ILE A 230 -8.97 -5.84 -20.04
C ILE A 230 -10.48 -5.71 -19.80
N LYS A 231 -11.28 -6.54 -20.50
CA LYS A 231 -12.74 -6.61 -20.36
C LYS A 231 -13.18 -6.90 -18.92
N SER A 232 -12.53 -7.84 -18.22
CA SER A 232 -12.84 -8.12 -16.81
C SER A 232 -12.38 -7.01 -15.84
N ASN A 233 -11.51 -6.10 -16.28
CA ASN A 233 -10.91 -5.04 -15.47
C ASN A 233 -11.09 -3.66 -16.14
N LEU A 234 -12.34 -3.26 -16.41
CA LEU A 234 -12.64 -2.01 -17.12
C LEU A 234 -12.07 -0.75 -16.48
N TYR A 235 -11.72 -0.78 -15.19
CA TYR A 235 -11.00 0.33 -14.55
C TYR A 235 -9.67 0.65 -15.22
N LEU A 236 -9.06 -0.29 -15.95
CA LEU A 236 -7.81 -0.06 -16.69
C LEU A 236 -7.97 0.98 -17.80
N ILE A 237 -9.18 1.19 -18.30
CA ILE A 237 -9.50 2.26 -19.26
C ILE A 237 -9.31 3.65 -18.61
N HIS A 238 -9.15 3.73 -17.29
CA HIS A 238 -8.81 4.96 -16.57
C HIS A 238 -7.32 5.16 -16.32
N ALA A 239 -6.47 4.20 -16.67
CA ALA A 239 -5.04 4.36 -16.48
C ALA A 239 -4.53 5.56 -17.27
N ASP A 240 -3.64 6.34 -16.68
CA ASP A 240 -3.00 7.46 -17.37
C ASP A 240 -1.93 6.92 -18.32
N PRO A 241 -2.02 7.16 -19.64
CA PRO A 241 -1.09 6.60 -20.61
C PRO A 241 0.36 7.03 -20.35
N GLU A 242 0.57 8.27 -19.92
CA GLU A 242 1.91 8.77 -19.62
C GLU A 242 2.50 8.07 -18.40
N ASN A 243 1.70 7.92 -17.34
CA ASN A 243 2.10 7.11 -16.19
C ASN A 243 2.40 5.64 -16.57
N LEU A 244 1.59 5.03 -17.45
CA LEU A 244 1.85 3.66 -17.93
C LEU A 244 3.18 3.55 -18.68
N LYS A 245 3.48 4.49 -19.58
CA LYS A 245 4.77 4.55 -20.27
C LYS A 245 5.91 4.68 -19.27
N ASN A 246 5.80 5.56 -18.28
CA ASN A 246 6.80 5.71 -17.23
C ASN A 246 7.01 4.42 -16.43
N LEU A 247 5.95 3.68 -16.10
CA LEU A 247 6.09 2.36 -15.47
C LEU A 247 6.84 1.38 -16.38
N ILE A 248 6.47 1.31 -17.66
CA ILE A 248 7.05 0.36 -18.62
C ILE A 248 8.53 0.66 -18.90
N TYR A 249 8.87 1.91 -19.19
CA TYR A 249 10.21 2.29 -19.65
C TYR A 249 11.16 2.64 -18.50
N ASN A 250 10.68 3.38 -17.49
CA ASN A 250 11.54 3.92 -16.43
C ASN A 250 11.56 3.03 -15.17
N PHE A 251 10.42 2.42 -14.79
CA PHE A 251 10.38 1.57 -13.58
C PHE A 251 10.86 0.14 -13.87
N ARG A 252 10.41 -0.44 -14.99
CA ARG A 252 10.87 -1.67 -15.66
C ARG A 252 10.76 -3.00 -14.90
N PHE A 253 11.19 -3.10 -13.64
CA PHE A 253 11.27 -4.38 -12.91
C PHE A 253 10.77 -4.31 -11.46
N ILE A 254 10.22 -5.42 -10.94
CA ILE A 254 10.00 -5.63 -9.49
C ILE A 254 10.56 -6.99 -9.12
N GLY A 255 11.47 -7.03 -8.14
CA GLY A 255 12.09 -8.28 -7.70
C GLY A 255 12.78 -9.07 -8.82
N GLY A 256 13.20 -8.42 -9.91
CA GLY A 256 13.79 -9.06 -11.09
C GLY A 256 12.82 -9.48 -12.19
N ILE A 257 11.50 -9.30 -12.00
CA ILE A 257 10.48 -9.63 -13.00
C ILE A 257 10.02 -8.37 -13.74
N ASP A 258 9.81 -8.47 -15.05
CA ASP A 258 9.35 -7.36 -15.90
C ASP A 258 7.97 -6.85 -15.44
N ILE A 259 7.84 -5.53 -15.29
CA ILE A 259 6.60 -4.86 -14.89
C ILE A 259 5.43 -5.18 -15.81
N LYS A 260 5.66 -5.47 -17.10
CA LYS A 260 4.63 -5.87 -18.06
C LYS A 260 4.00 -7.19 -17.65
N GLU A 261 4.79 -8.17 -17.23
CA GLU A 261 4.31 -9.48 -16.75
C GLU A 261 3.52 -9.33 -15.45
N ILE A 262 3.98 -8.42 -14.60
CA ILE A 262 3.34 -8.13 -13.32
C ILE A 262 2.00 -7.44 -13.55
N ILE A 263 1.92 -6.46 -14.45
CA ILE A 263 0.64 -5.82 -14.80
C ILE A 263 -0.30 -6.84 -15.45
N ARG A 264 0.21 -7.75 -16.30
CA ARG A 264 -0.59 -8.84 -16.87
C ARG A 264 -1.16 -9.76 -15.81
N SER A 265 -0.43 -10.09 -14.76
CA SER A 265 -0.91 -10.97 -13.67
C SER A 265 -1.75 -10.22 -12.63
N HIS A 266 -1.35 -9.00 -12.27
CA HIS A 266 -1.94 -8.12 -11.25
C HIS A 266 -2.28 -6.73 -11.83
N PRO A 267 -3.39 -6.58 -12.56
CA PRO A 267 -3.68 -5.36 -13.33
C PRO A 267 -3.87 -4.09 -12.50
N LYS A 268 -4.15 -4.20 -11.19
CA LYS A 268 -4.26 -3.04 -10.30
C LYS A 268 -2.98 -2.20 -10.21
N ILE A 269 -1.82 -2.78 -10.53
CA ILE A 269 -0.53 -2.09 -10.51
C ILE A 269 -0.44 -1.04 -11.62
N ALA A 270 -1.13 -1.25 -12.75
CA ALA A 270 -1.23 -0.29 -13.85
C ALA A 270 -1.82 1.07 -13.43
N MET A 271 -2.59 1.08 -12.35
CA MET A 271 -3.27 2.28 -11.83
C MET A 271 -2.42 3.07 -10.83
N LYS A 272 -1.18 2.65 -10.56
CA LYS A 272 -0.34 3.27 -9.53
C LYS A 272 0.60 4.29 -10.15
N ASN A 273 0.73 5.44 -9.49
CA ASN A 273 1.62 6.51 -9.92
C ASN A 273 3.08 6.05 -9.88
N PHE A 274 3.83 6.35 -10.93
CA PHE A 274 5.24 6.03 -11.07
C PHE A 274 6.07 6.57 -9.91
N SER A 275 5.85 7.82 -9.48
CA SER A 275 6.52 8.43 -8.34
C SER A 275 6.36 7.60 -7.06
N ASN A 276 5.13 7.19 -6.76
CA ASN A 276 4.83 6.37 -5.58
C ASN A 276 5.50 5.00 -5.69
N MET A 277 5.48 4.38 -6.87
CA MET A 277 6.14 3.08 -7.09
C MET A 277 7.66 3.14 -6.83
N VAL A 278 8.31 4.21 -7.28
CA VAL A 278 9.74 4.48 -7.02
C VAL A 278 9.99 4.66 -5.53
N GLU A 279 9.15 5.40 -4.83
CA GLU A 279 9.28 5.60 -3.39
C GLU A 279 9.07 4.31 -2.60
N ILE A 280 8.08 3.49 -2.96
CA ILE A 280 7.88 2.17 -2.36
C ILE A 280 9.14 1.31 -2.53
N ARG A 281 9.77 1.33 -3.72
CA ARG A 281 11.04 0.62 -3.94
C ARG A 281 12.13 1.10 -3.00
N LYS A 282 12.28 2.42 -2.80
CA LYS A 282 13.24 3.00 -1.85
C LYS A 282 12.97 2.53 -0.42
N VAL A 283 11.71 2.59 0.03
CA VAL A 283 11.32 2.11 1.37
C VAL A 283 11.66 0.63 1.55
N LEU A 284 11.36 -0.22 0.56
CA LEU A 284 11.68 -1.65 0.65
C LEU A 284 13.20 -1.91 0.69
N GLN A 285 14.00 -1.12 -0.02
CA GLN A 285 15.46 -1.18 0.00
C GLN A 285 16.04 -0.70 1.34
N GLU A 286 15.56 0.42 1.89
CA GLU A 286 15.97 0.93 3.21
C GLU A 286 15.76 -0.09 4.33
N PHE A 287 14.71 -0.90 4.21
CA PHE A 287 14.40 -1.97 5.16
C PHE A 287 15.03 -3.32 4.80
N ASN A 288 15.91 -3.39 3.79
CA ASN A 288 16.58 -4.61 3.31
C ASN A 288 15.61 -5.76 2.98
N VAL A 289 14.44 -5.43 2.40
CA VAL A 289 13.46 -6.46 2.01
C VAL A 289 13.93 -7.17 0.73
N SER A 290 14.08 -8.49 0.82
CA SER A 290 14.58 -9.30 -0.29
C SER A 290 13.71 -9.24 -1.54
N ASN A 291 14.34 -9.40 -2.71
CA ASN A 291 13.63 -9.50 -4.00
C ASN A 291 12.66 -10.69 -4.01
N GLU A 292 13.01 -11.80 -3.35
CA GLU A 292 12.12 -12.95 -3.23
C GLU A 292 10.82 -12.57 -2.48
N ALA A 293 10.93 -11.80 -1.40
CA ALA A 293 9.75 -11.34 -0.67
C ALA A 293 8.84 -10.46 -1.53
N GLN A 294 9.42 -9.61 -2.39
CA GLN A 294 8.69 -8.76 -3.34
C GLN A 294 7.95 -9.60 -4.39
N ILE A 295 8.60 -10.62 -4.97
CA ILE A 295 7.98 -11.53 -5.95
C ILE A 295 6.75 -12.24 -5.35
N ARG A 296 6.79 -12.60 -4.07
CA ARG A 296 5.68 -13.27 -3.40
C ARG A 296 4.50 -12.34 -3.07
N CYS A 297 4.66 -11.01 -3.20
CA CYS A 297 3.60 -10.04 -2.89
C CYS A 297 3.75 -8.75 -3.70
N PHE A 298 3.43 -8.79 -5.00
CA PHE A 298 3.36 -7.58 -5.84
C PHE A 298 2.29 -6.58 -5.35
N GLU A 299 1.26 -7.06 -4.66
CA GLU A 299 0.17 -6.25 -4.13
C GLU A 299 0.64 -5.23 -3.09
N ILE A 300 1.85 -5.37 -2.54
CA ILE A 300 2.46 -4.37 -1.66
C ILE A 300 2.51 -2.99 -2.34
N TYR A 301 2.77 -2.96 -3.64
CA TYR A 301 2.84 -1.76 -4.47
C TYR A 301 1.49 -1.06 -4.67
N THR A 302 0.40 -1.66 -4.18
CA THR A 302 -0.92 -1.01 -4.20
C THR A 302 -1.16 -0.09 -3.01
N LEU A 303 -0.29 -0.11 -1.98
CA LEU A 303 -0.37 0.74 -0.79
C LEU A 303 0.37 2.07 -0.97
N SER A 304 0.24 3.00 -0.01
CA SER A 304 1.07 4.21 0.00
C SER A 304 2.47 3.93 0.59
N PRO A 305 3.52 4.66 0.17
CA PRO A 305 4.86 4.53 0.72
C PRO A 305 4.90 4.69 2.25
N GLU A 306 4.19 5.67 2.79
CA GLU A 306 4.12 5.96 4.23
C GLU A 306 3.45 4.80 4.97
N THR A 307 2.37 4.24 4.41
CA THR A 307 1.69 3.09 5.00
C THR A 307 2.63 1.90 5.11
N ILE A 308 3.46 1.66 4.09
CA ILE A 308 4.43 0.56 4.09
C ILE A 308 5.51 0.83 5.14
N ARG A 309 6.08 2.05 5.16
CA ARG A 309 7.11 2.46 6.14
C ARG A 309 6.62 2.26 7.57
N THR A 310 5.48 2.83 7.93
CA THR A 310 4.88 2.70 9.28
C THR A 310 4.66 1.23 9.66
N ARG A 311 4.16 0.42 8.72
CA ARG A 311 3.92 -1.01 9.00
C ARG A 311 5.22 -1.80 9.17
N LEU A 312 6.28 -1.47 8.43
CA LEU A 312 7.59 -2.10 8.57
C LEU A 312 8.28 -1.69 9.88
N GLU A 313 8.18 -0.43 10.28
CA GLU A 313 8.67 0.05 11.58
C GLU A 313 7.95 -0.63 12.75
N ASN A 314 6.63 -0.76 12.66
CA ASN A 314 5.85 -1.48 13.65
C ASN A 314 6.22 -2.97 13.69
N ALA A 315 6.47 -3.59 12.54
CA ALA A 315 6.92 -4.98 12.47
C ALA A 315 8.28 -5.21 13.14
N LYS A 316 9.19 -4.23 13.13
CA LYS A 316 10.45 -4.31 13.89
C LYS A 316 10.26 -4.24 15.41
N LYS A 317 9.19 -3.59 15.89
CA LYS A 317 8.88 -3.47 17.32
C LYS A 317 8.17 -4.70 17.88
N THR A 318 7.43 -5.44 17.05
CA THR A 318 6.69 -6.64 17.47
C THR A 318 7.58 -7.89 17.37
N PRO A 319 7.86 -8.61 18.48
CA PRO A 319 8.76 -9.77 18.51
C PRO A 319 8.41 -10.88 17.49
N GLU A 320 7.13 -11.15 17.27
CA GLU A 320 6.64 -12.18 16.37
C GLU A 320 6.86 -11.78 14.92
N PHE A 321 6.68 -10.49 14.59
CA PHE A 321 6.82 -10.00 13.24
C PHE A 321 8.29 -9.88 12.84
N ILE A 322 9.17 -9.43 13.74
CA ILE A 322 10.62 -9.38 13.46
C ILE A 322 11.22 -10.79 13.29
N THR A 323 10.61 -11.82 13.86
CA THR A 323 11.02 -13.21 13.64
C THR A 323 10.79 -13.66 12.20
N TYR A 324 9.85 -13.03 11.49
CA TYR A 324 9.53 -13.33 10.10
C TYR A 324 10.13 -12.36 9.09
N PHE A 325 10.95 -11.40 9.52
CA PHE A 325 11.34 -10.26 8.68
C PHE A 325 11.96 -10.68 7.33
N ASN A 326 12.80 -11.71 7.34
CA ASN A 326 13.48 -12.22 6.14
C ASN A 326 12.71 -13.34 5.43
N HIS A 327 11.53 -13.71 5.92
CA HIS A 327 10.73 -14.77 5.31
C HIS A 327 10.13 -14.31 3.97
N PRO A 328 10.13 -15.14 2.90
CA PRO A 328 9.63 -14.74 1.57
C PRO A 328 8.17 -14.30 1.55
N ARG A 329 7.36 -14.69 2.54
CA ARG A 329 5.95 -14.27 2.65
C ARG A 329 5.73 -13.09 3.58
N PHE A 330 6.78 -12.52 4.16
CA PHE A 330 6.70 -11.41 5.13
C PHE A 330 5.89 -10.23 4.59
N LEU A 331 6.13 -9.84 3.33
CA LEU A 331 5.38 -8.72 2.72
C LEU A 331 3.87 -8.96 2.64
N LYS A 332 3.41 -10.22 2.56
CA LYS A 332 1.98 -10.54 2.59
C LYS A 332 1.35 -10.22 3.94
N MET A 333 2.11 -10.42 5.01
CA MET A 333 1.73 -10.04 6.36
C MET A 333 1.62 -8.51 6.49
N ILE A 334 2.61 -7.78 5.94
CA ILE A 334 2.62 -6.32 5.90
C ILE A 334 1.45 -5.77 5.07
N HIS A 335 1.16 -6.38 3.92
CA HIS A 335 0.02 -6.00 3.08
C HIS A 335 -1.31 -6.16 3.84
N HIS A 336 -1.48 -7.28 4.56
CA HIS A 336 -2.66 -7.56 5.39
C HIS A 336 -2.44 -7.24 6.88
N ASN A 337 -1.77 -6.13 7.21
CA ASN A 337 -1.37 -5.81 8.58
C ASN A 337 -2.56 -5.81 9.57
N LYS A 338 -3.65 -5.07 9.30
CA LYS A 338 -4.82 -5.00 10.21
C LYS A 338 -5.38 -6.39 10.58
N LYS A 339 -5.50 -7.27 9.58
CA LYS A 339 -5.98 -8.65 9.76
C LYS A 339 -4.98 -9.48 10.56
N THR A 340 -3.69 -9.37 10.24
CA THR A 340 -2.60 -10.07 10.92
C THR A 340 -2.54 -9.68 12.40
N THR A 341 -2.55 -8.38 12.70
CA THR A 341 -2.46 -7.85 14.06
C THR A 341 -3.65 -8.28 14.91
N LYS A 342 -4.88 -8.20 14.37
CA LYS A 342 -6.09 -8.69 15.06
C LYS A 342 -6.00 -10.18 15.38
N ARG A 343 -5.57 -10.99 14.41
CA ARG A 343 -5.38 -12.44 14.62
C ARG A 343 -4.31 -12.73 15.66
N LEU A 344 -3.22 -11.98 15.67
CA LEU A 344 -2.17 -12.14 16.66
C LEU A 344 -2.69 -11.84 18.07
N MET A 345 -3.44 -10.75 18.26
CA MET A 345 -4.06 -10.41 19.54
C MET A 345 -4.99 -11.52 20.04
N ASN A 346 -5.91 -11.99 19.19
CA ASN A 346 -6.83 -13.07 19.54
C ASN A 346 -6.11 -14.35 19.99
N LEU A 347 -4.99 -14.68 19.34
CA LEU A 347 -4.21 -15.87 19.70
C LEU A 347 -3.49 -15.70 21.04
N TYR A 348 -3.01 -14.51 21.37
CA TYR A 348 -2.46 -14.24 22.70
C TYR A 348 -3.50 -14.35 23.80
N ASP A 349 -4.72 -13.84 23.58
CA ASP A 349 -5.81 -13.94 24.56
C ASP A 349 -6.16 -15.41 24.86
N GLN A 350 -5.92 -16.31 23.89
CA GLN A 350 -6.09 -17.76 24.02
C GLN A 350 -4.82 -18.49 24.49
N ASN A 351 -3.77 -17.78 24.90
CA ASN A 351 -2.47 -18.32 25.29
C ASN A 351 -1.75 -19.16 24.20
N LYS A 352 -2.07 -18.94 22.92
CA LYS A 352 -1.43 -19.60 21.77
C LYS A 352 -0.20 -18.81 21.34
N LYS A 353 0.99 -19.37 21.57
CA LYS A 353 2.28 -18.67 21.35
C LYS A 353 3.02 -19.17 20.11
N CYS A 354 2.70 -20.35 19.61
CA CYS A 354 3.32 -20.92 18.41
C CYS A 354 2.61 -20.50 17.13
N VAL A 355 2.67 -19.21 16.83
CA VAL A 355 2.00 -18.64 15.67
C VAL A 355 2.84 -18.86 14.41
N SER A 356 2.22 -19.29 13.31
CA SER A 356 2.85 -19.36 11.97
C SER A 356 2.40 -18.21 11.06
N LEU A 357 3.25 -17.82 10.11
CA LEU A 357 2.92 -16.75 9.18
C LEU A 357 1.73 -17.11 8.28
N ASN A 358 1.57 -18.40 7.97
CA ASN A 358 0.44 -18.90 7.18
C ASN A 358 -0.89 -18.77 7.91
N ILE A 359 -0.90 -18.90 9.24
CA ILE A 359 -2.10 -18.71 10.06
C ILE A 359 -2.45 -17.22 10.11
N LEU A 360 -1.44 -16.35 10.29
CA LEU A 360 -1.66 -14.92 10.38
C LEU A 360 -2.15 -14.30 9.06
N SER A 361 -1.43 -14.56 7.97
CA SER A 361 -1.67 -13.92 6.66
C SER A 361 -2.59 -14.73 5.72
N GLY A 362 -2.92 -15.97 6.07
CA GLY A 362 -3.65 -16.91 5.20
C GLY A 362 -5.18 -16.79 5.23
N SER A 363 -5.83 -17.85 4.74
CA SER A 363 -7.30 -17.94 4.63
C SER A 363 -7.99 -17.89 5.99
N PHE A 364 -9.30 -17.61 5.99
CA PHE A 364 -10.10 -17.62 7.22
C PHE A 364 -10.25 -19.04 7.79
N SER A 365 -10.63 -20.00 6.95
CA SER A 365 -10.79 -21.42 7.35
C SER A 365 -9.54 -21.98 8.06
N LYS A 366 -8.33 -21.76 7.54
CA LYS A 366 -7.09 -22.25 8.19
C LYS A 366 -6.83 -21.61 9.54
N TYR A 367 -7.18 -20.33 9.69
CA TYR A 367 -7.06 -19.62 10.96
C TYR A 367 -8.08 -20.13 11.97
N GLU A 368 -9.34 -20.29 11.57
CA GLU A 368 -10.42 -20.77 12.44
C GLU A 368 -10.15 -22.21 12.93
N THR A 369 -9.68 -23.09 12.05
CA THR A 369 -9.26 -24.44 12.46
C THR A 369 -8.15 -24.39 13.50
N PHE A 370 -7.15 -23.52 13.33
CA PHE A 370 -6.09 -23.34 14.32
C PHE A 370 -6.60 -22.76 15.63
N GLU A 371 -7.49 -21.78 15.56
CA GLU A 371 -8.10 -21.10 16.71
C GLU A 371 -8.94 -22.06 17.57
N LYS A 372 -9.71 -22.97 16.95
CA LYS A 372 -10.56 -23.93 17.68
C LYS A 372 -9.80 -25.14 18.24
N MET A 373 -8.64 -25.49 17.68
CA MET A 373 -7.89 -26.66 18.13
C MET A 373 -7.25 -26.46 19.51
N HIS A 374 -7.19 -27.54 20.29
CA HIS A 374 -6.43 -27.56 21.53
C HIS A 374 -4.92 -27.67 21.24
N GLY A 375 -4.17 -26.66 21.69
CA GLY A 375 -2.71 -26.60 21.53
C GLY A 375 -2.22 -25.95 20.23
N ASP A 376 -0.90 -25.99 20.07
CA ASP A 376 -0.12 -25.04 19.27
C ASP A 376 0.58 -25.67 18.04
N ARG A 377 0.10 -26.83 17.58
CA ARG A 377 0.88 -27.76 16.73
C ARG A 377 0.91 -27.45 15.22
N LEU A 378 -0.08 -26.76 14.67
CA LEU A 378 -0.28 -26.74 13.20
C LEU A 378 0.60 -25.72 12.45
N GLY A 379 1.11 -26.16 11.29
CA GLY A 379 1.55 -25.29 10.19
C GLY A 379 2.91 -24.62 10.35
N LYS A 380 3.56 -24.77 11.51
CA LYS A 380 4.81 -24.07 11.85
C LYS A 380 6.09 -24.73 11.33
N ALA A 381 6.06 -26.02 10.99
CA ALA A 381 7.25 -26.78 10.61
C ALA A 381 8.13 -26.07 9.57
N LYS A 382 7.53 -25.50 8.52
CA LYS A 382 8.26 -24.82 7.45
C LYS A 382 8.88 -23.50 7.94
N ASP A 383 8.09 -22.72 8.65
CA ASP A 383 8.49 -21.42 9.20
C ASP A 383 9.62 -21.58 10.23
N LEU A 384 9.56 -22.64 11.06
CA LEU A 384 10.61 -23.02 12.00
C LEU A 384 11.92 -23.38 11.32
N ILE A 385 11.85 -24.29 10.35
CA ILE A 385 13.03 -24.74 9.61
C ILE A 385 13.66 -23.54 8.88
N PHE A 386 12.85 -22.70 8.25
CA PHE A 386 13.33 -21.50 7.57
C PHE A 386 14.06 -20.57 8.53
N CYS A 387 13.46 -20.26 9.69
CA CYS A 387 14.08 -19.38 10.69
C CYS A 387 15.43 -19.92 11.17
N ILE A 388 15.55 -21.22 11.42
CA ILE A 388 16.83 -21.83 11.84
C ILE A 388 17.85 -21.82 10.70
N CYS A 389 17.45 -22.14 9.45
CA CYS A 389 18.35 -22.07 8.29
C CYS A 389 18.92 -20.66 8.12
N GLU A 390 18.06 -19.66 8.25
CA GLU A 390 18.41 -18.25 8.12
C GLU A 390 19.40 -17.80 9.20
N ILE A 391 19.14 -18.13 10.47
CA ILE A 391 20.02 -17.79 11.59
C ILE A 391 21.39 -18.48 11.45
N LEU A 392 21.43 -19.70 10.93
CA LEU A 392 22.65 -20.46 10.68
C LEU A 392 23.31 -20.16 9.31
N GLN A 393 22.88 -19.07 8.64
CA GLN A 393 23.43 -18.57 7.38
C GLN A 393 23.44 -19.60 6.24
N ASN A 394 22.44 -20.48 6.18
CA ASN A 394 22.30 -21.53 5.16
C ASN A 394 23.51 -22.46 5.01
N THR A 395 24.33 -22.58 6.06
CA THR A 395 25.48 -23.51 6.09
C THR A 395 25.07 -24.98 5.98
N SER A 396 23.82 -25.29 6.31
CA SER A 396 23.30 -26.66 6.39
C SER A 396 21.97 -26.79 5.64
N PRO A 397 21.72 -27.94 4.97
CA PRO A 397 20.50 -28.13 4.20
C PRO A 397 19.28 -28.26 5.13
N ALA A 398 18.17 -27.63 4.75
CA ALA A 398 16.90 -27.65 5.49
C ALA A 398 16.39 -29.06 5.83
N SER A 399 16.76 -30.07 5.02
CA SER A 399 16.36 -31.46 5.24
C SER A 399 17.00 -32.07 6.49
N ASP A 400 18.23 -31.69 6.80
CA ASP A 400 18.97 -32.26 7.93
C ASP A 400 18.57 -31.60 9.24
N ILE A 401 18.38 -30.28 9.24
CA ILE A 401 17.75 -29.55 10.35
C ILE A 401 16.42 -30.20 10.73
N ARG A 402 15.59 -30.54 9.73
CA ARG A 402 14.32 -31.21 9.95
C ARG A 402 14.48 -32.61 10.56
N LYS A 403 15.45 -33.40 10.11
CA LYS A 403 15.71 -34.74 10.66
C LYS A 403 16.14 -34.65 12.13
N THR A 404 17.02 -33.71 12.46
CA THR A 404 17.51 -33.51 13.82
C THR A 404 16.41 -33.04 14.76
N LEU A 405 15.64 -32.01 14.38
CA LEU A 405 14.55 -31.48 15.21
C LEU A 405 13.43 -32.50 15.44
N LYS A 406 13.10 -33.32 14.43
CA LYS A 406 12.05 -34.36 14.55
C LYS A 406 12.34 -35.40 15.63
N ARG A 407 13.60 -35.57 16.05
CA ARG A 407 13.96 -36.47 17.14
C ARG A 407 13.41 -36.00 18.49
N HIS A 408 13.12 -34.70 18.62
CA HIS A 408 12.58 -34.14 19.85
C HIS A 408 11.04 -34.15 19.83
N PRO A 409 10.34 -34.68 20.85
CA PRO A 409 8.88 -34.86 20.82
C PRO A 409 8.10 -33.54 20.71
N PHE A 410 8.64 -32.45 21.27
CA PHE A 410 7.97 -31.14 21.34
C PHE A 410 8.50 -30.09 20.35
N TRP A 411 9.20 -30.48 19.29
CA TRP A 411 9.86 -29.55 18.36
C TRP A 411 8.93 -28.53 17.67
N LEU A 412 7.63 -28.80 17.57
CA LEU A 412 6.62 -27.86 17.03
C LEU A 412 5.99 -26.95 18.08
N ASN A 413 6.13 -27.28 19.37
CA ASN A 413 5.43 -26.63 20.47
C ASN A 413 6.20 -25.47 21.11
N ILE A 414 7.41 -25.16 20.62
CA ILE A 414 8.26 -24.11 21.18
C ILE A 414 8.13 -22.84 20.32
N PRO A 415 7.73 -21.67 20.88
CA PRO A 415 7.54 -20.41 20.13
C PRO A 415 8.75 -20.00 19.29
N LEU A 416 8.51 -19.48 18.09
CA LEU A 416 9.57 -19.10 17.14
C LEU A 416 10.44 -17.96 17.68
N VAL A 417 9.82 -17.03 18.42
CA VAL A 417 10.51 -15.92 19.11
C VAL A 417 11.56 -16.46 20.09
N GLN A 418 11.23 -17.50 20.86
CA GLN A 418 12.14 -18.11 21.82
C GLN A 418 13.32 -18.79 21.10
N ILE A 419 13.03 -19.54 20.03
CA ILE A 419 14.05 -20.24 19.24
C ILE A 419 15.05 -19.25 18.64
N LYS A 420 14.53 -18.15 18.06
CA LYS A 420 15.36 -17.07 17.52
C LYS A 420 16.25 -16.46 18.60
N TYR A 421 15.66 -16.11 19.75
CA TYR A 421 16.40 -15.56 20.88
C TYR A 421 17.52 -16.49 21.38
N VAL A 422 17.23 -17.79 21.57
CA VAL A 422 18.21 -18.78 22.02
C VAL A 422 19.34 -18.93 21.01
N ALA A 423 19.02 -19.01 19.73
CA ALA A 423 20.02 -19.12 18.67
C ALA A 423 20.93 -17.87 18.63
N GLU A 424 20.36 -16.67 18.73
CA GLU A 424 21.13 -15.42 18.79
C GLU A 424 22.06 -15.34 20.01
N GLN A 425 21.66 -15.88 21.18
CA GLN A 425 22.55 -15.92 22.34
C GLN A 425 23.67 -16.95 22.20
N LEU A 426 23.38 -18.13 21.62
CA LEU A 426 24.39 -19.17 21.40
C LEU A 426 25.44 -18.74 20.38
N LEU A 427 25.02 -18.09 19.29
CA LEU A 427 25.93 -17.61 18.24
C LEU A 427 26.92 -16.53 18.71
N LYS A 428 26.73 -15.93 19.90
CA LYS A 428 27.73 -15.05 20.51
C LYS A 428 28.96 -15.79 21.05
N LYS A 429 28.82 -17.09 21.34
CA LYS A 429 29.85 -17.91 21.99
C LYS A 429 30.28 -19.13 21.17
N PHE A 430 29.41 -19.61 20.28
CA PHE A 430 29.58 -20.85 19.52
C PHE A 430 29.50 -20.58 18.02
N SER A 431 30.20 -21.38 17.21
CA SER A 431 30.09 -21.24 15.76
C SER A 431 28.72 -21.76 15.26
N PRO A 432 28.24 -21.30 14.09
CA PRO A 432 27.01 -21.83 13.49
C PRO A 432 27.03 -23.36 13.29
N LYS A 433 28.21 -23.95 13.07
CA LYS A 433 28.38 -25.40 12.91
C LYS A 433 28.14 -26.13 14.24
N ASP A 434 28.71 -25.64 15.33
CA ASP A 434 28.52 -26.25 16.66
C ASP A 434 27.04 -26.23 17.10
N VAL A 435 26.35 -25.12 16.81
CA VAL A 435 24.91 -24.97 17.09
C VAL A 435 24.07 -25.89 16.21
N PHE A 436 24.46 -26.09 14.95
CA PHE A 436 23.77 -27.02 14.05
C PHE A 436 23.89 -28.48 14.53
N GLU A 437 25.08 -28.92 14.91
CA GLU A 437 25.30 -30.29 15.41
C GLU A 437 24.46 -30.58 16.67
N ASN A 438 24.20 -29.55 17.48
CA ASN A 438 23.38 -29.61 18.68
C ASN A 438 22.01 -28.91 18.52
N CYS A 439 21.43 -28.88 17.31
CA CYS A 439 20.25 -28.05 16.98
C CYS A 439 19.02 -28.24 17.90
N SER A 440 18.87 -29.40 18.56
CA SER A 440 17.81 -29.64 19.54
C SER A 440 17.88 -28.70 20.75
N ILE A 441 19.07 -28.16 21.07
CA ILE A 441 19.26 -27.22 22.19
C ILE A 441 18.45 -25.93 22.01
N LEU A 442 18.15 -25.55 20.76
CA LEU A 442 17.37 -24.35 20.43
C LEU A 442 15.91 -24.42 20.94
N LEU A 443 15.43 -25.63 21.26
CA LEU A 443 14.09 -25.86 21.78
C LEU A 443 13.97 -25.53 23.30
N TYR A 444 15.10 -25.36 23.99
CA TYR A 444 15.14 -25.18 25.44
C TYR A 444 15.13 -23.68 25.81
N PRO A 445 14.58 -23.30 26.98
CA PRO A 445 14.65 -21.92 27.45
C PRO A 445 16.09 -21.48 27.72
N TRP A 446 16.44 -20.27 27.28
CA TRP A 446 17.80 -19.72 27.44
C TRP A 446 18.28 -19.73 28.91
N ASN A 447 17.40 -19.42 29.86
CA ASN A 447 17.75 -19.41 31.28
C ASN A 447 18.32 -20.77 31.73
N LYS A 448 17.64 -21.87 31.37
CA LYS A 448 18.12 -23.22 31.70
C LYS A 448 19.44 -23.55 31.01
N ILE A 449 19.58 -23.18 29.74
CA ILE A 449 20.82 -23.40 28.98
C ILE A 449 21.98 -22.67 29.65
N ARG A 450 21.81 -21.38 29.94
CA ARG A 450 22.81 -20.53 30.59
C ARG A 450 23.19 -21.06 31.97
N ASP A 451 22.20 -21.42 32.80
CA ASP A 451 22.47 -21.91 34.15
C ASP A 451 23.23 -23.24 34.10
N THR A 452 22.91 -24.11 33.15
CA THR A 452 23.64 -25.37 32.91
C THR A 452 25.05 -25.14 32.38
N MET A 453 25.23 -24.15 31.50
CA MET A 453 26.57 -23.74 31.05
C MET A 453 27.42 -23.20 32.21
N ASN A 454 26.83 -22.44 33.13
CA ASN A 454 27.55 -21.91 34.29
C ASN A 454 27.98 -23.03 35.24
N ILE A 455 27.12 -24.04 35.47
CA ILE A 455 27.46 -25.24 36.26
C ILE A 455 28.68 -25.95 35.65
N LEU A 456 28.73 -26.08 34.32
CA LEU A 456 29.86 -26.71 33.63
C LEU A 456 31.17 -25.90 33.69
N CYS A 457 31.08 -24.58 33.90
CA CYS A 457 32.26 -23.72 34.03
C CYS A 457 32.85 -23.71 35.45
N HIS A 458 32.06 -24.03 36.49
CA HIS A 458 32.52 -24.03 37.88
C HIS A 458 32.94 -25.42 38.35
N LYS A 459 34.25 -25.61 38.59
CA LYS A 459 34.85 -26.88 39.04
C LYS A 459 34.20 -27.47 40.30
N GLU A 460 33.79 -26.63 41.24
CA GLU A 460 33.12 -27.07 42.48
C GLU A 460 31.73 -27.69 42.23
N SER A 461 31.05 -27.27 41.16
CA SER A 461 29.74 -27.81 40.77
C SER A 461 29.82 -29.13 40.00
N LEU A 462 31.00 -29.46 39.46
CA LEU A 462 31.27 -30.72 38.75
C LEU A 462 31.44 -31.92 39.69
N LEU A 463 31.79 -31.69 40.97
CA LEU A 463 31.92 -32.73 42.01
C LEU A 463 30.60 -33.49 42.28
N LEU A 464 29.45 -32.86 42.00
CA LEU A 464 28.11 -33.45 42.17
C LEU A 464 27.62 -34.21 40.92
N HIS A 465 28.46 -34.31 39.89
CA HIS A 465 28.13 -34.91 38.61
C HIS A 465 29.22 -35.93 38.21
N PRO A 466 28.91 -36.92 37.36
CA PRO A 466 29.83 -38.01 37.00
C PRO A 466 31.02 -37.58 36.11
N PHE A 467 31.45 -36.32 36.22
CA PHE A 467 32.42 -35.65 35.36
C PHE A 467 33.66 -35.18 36.13
N GLU A 468 33.91 -35.69 37.35
CA GLU A 468 35.07 -35.30 38.19
C GLU A 468 36.41 -35.36 37.47
N HIS A 469 36.57 -36.24 36.48
CA HIS A 469 37.80 -36.42 35.72
C HIS A 469 37.83 -35.69 34.36
N LEU A 470 36.77 -34.95 34.03
CA LEU A 470 36.57 -34.40 32.70
C LEU A 470 37.13 -32.98 32.59
N ASP A 471 38.22 -32.83 31.84
CA ASP A 471 38.86 -31.54 31.62
C ASP A 471 38.09 -30.72 30.56
N MET A 472 37.23 -29.82 31.03
CA MET A 472 36.41 -28.94 30.20
C MET A 472 37.24 -28.06 29.25
N SER A 473 38.52 -27.82 29.55
CA SER A 473 39.41 -27.02 28.69
C SER A 473 39.83 -27.76 27.42
N LYS A 474 39.77 -29.09 27.41
CA LYS A 474 40.14 -29.95 26.27
C LYS A 474 38.97 -30.29 25.34
N LEU A 475 37.75 -29.96 25.74
CA LEU A 475 36.56 -30.23 24.94
C LEU A 475 36.39 -29.20 23.82
N SER A 476 35.98 -29.70 22.66
CA SER A 476 35.46 -28.84 21.59
C SER A 476 34.15 -28.18 22.01
N ASP A 477 33.84 -27.07 21.38
CA ASP A 477 32.63 -26.29 21.66
C ASP A 477 31.34 -27.05 21.33
N THR A 478 31.36 -27.87 20.27
CA THR A 478 30.32 -28.87 19.99
C THR A 478 30.11 -29.83 21.15
N GLN A 479 31.18 -30.42 21.70
CA GLN A 479 31.06 -31.38 22.81
C GLN A 479 30.53 -30.72 24.08
N LYS A 480 30.93 -29.47 24.35
CA LYS A 480 30.37 -28.68 25.48
C LYS A 480 28.86 -28.51 25.33
N LEU A 481 28.37 -28.17 24.13
CA LEU A 481 26.93 -28.05 23.86
C LEU A 481 26.19 -29.38 24.03
N SER A 482 26.78 -30.50 23.59
CA SER A 482 26.22 -31.83 23.79
C SER A 482 26.09 -32.19 25.28
N LEU A 483 27.09 -31.84 26.10
CA LEU A 483 27.03 -32.03 27.55
C LEU A 483 25.96 -31.16 28.22
N VAL A 484 25.80 -29.91 27.78
CA VAL A 484 24.71 -29.04 28.23
C VAL A 484 23.36 -29.70 27.94
N LEU A 485 23.16 -30.18 26.71
CA LEU A 485 21.92 -30.85 26.32
C LEU A 485 21.65 -32.12 27.15
N TYR A 486 22.69 -32.91 27.39
CA TYR A 486 22.62 -34.10 28.25
C TYR A 486 22.19 -33.74 29.68
N LEU A 487 22.80 -32.73 30.30
CA LEU A 487 22.46 -32.30 31.65
C LEU A 487 21.04 -31.74 31.77
N LEU A 488 20.57 -31.02 30.74
CA LEU A 488 19.20 -30.54 30.66
C LEU A 488 18.19 -31.69 30.67
N GLU A 489 18.44 -32.74 29.88
CA GLU A 489 17.51 -33.86 29.73
C GLU A 489 17.67 -34.97 30.78
N LYS A 490 18.85 -35.09 31.42
CA LYS A 490 19.11 -36.07 32.49
C LYS A 490 18.08 -35.96 33.61
N LYS A 491 17.72 -34.74 34.01
CA LYS A 491 16.70 -34.48 35.05
C LYS A 491 15.28 -34.89 34.63
N HIS A 492 15.05 -35.06 33.34
CA HIS A 492 13.76 -35.37 32.76
C HIS A 492 13.74 -36.73 32.03
N TYR A 493 14.71 -37.61 32.32
CA TYR A 493 14.81 -38.96 31.75
C TYR A 493 14.73 -38.98 30.20
N PHE A 494 15.27 -37.96 29.53
CA PHE A 494 15.26 -37.85 28.07
C PHE A 494 13.86 -37.85 27.43
N THR A 495 12.83 -37.48 28.19
CA THR A 495 11.45 -37.39 27.70
C THR A 495 11.19 -36.16 26.83
N GLY A 496 12.15 -35.23 26.74
CA GLY A 496 12.01 -33.93 26.09
C GLY A 496 11.24 -32.90 26.93
N ASN A 497 10.82 -33.25 28.15
CA ASN A 497 10.09 -32.34 29.03
C ASN A 497 10.98 -31.21 29.59
N GLY A 498 12.30 -31.25 29.39
CA GLY A 498 13.22 -30.20 29.83
C GLY A 498 12.99 -28.85 29.16
N VAL A 499 12.25 -28.83 28.04
CA VAL A 499 11.85 -27.58 27.35
C VAL A 499 10.85 -26.74 28.14
N TRP A 500 10.13 -27.33 29.10
CA TRP A 500 9.14 -26.61 29.91
C TRP A 500 9.79 -25.96 31.12
N THR A 501 9.51 -24.69 31.38
CA THR A 501 9.89 -24.03 32.64
C THR A 501 8.98 -24.53 33.76
N GLU A 502 9.53 -25.10 34.83
CA GLU A 502 8.76 -25.46 36.03
C GLU A 502 8.11 -24.21 36.62
N ASP A 503 6.82 -24.30 36.95
CA ASP A 503 5.86 -23.20 37.11
C ASP A 503 6.08 -22.22 38.28
N LYS A 504 7.25 -22.20 38.92
CA LYS A 504 7.44 -21.43 40.16
C LYS A 504 7.60 -19.91 39.96
N ASN A 505 7.93 -19.41 38.76
CA ASN A 505 8.21 -17.98 38.52
C ASN A 505 7.23 -17.27 37.55
N LYS A 506 6.11 -17.90 37.15
CA LYS A 506 5.24 -17.36 36.09
C LYS A 506 4.54 -16.03 36.42
N ASN A 507 4.41 -15.64 37.69
CA ASN A 507 3.54 -14.50 38.06
C ASN A 507 4.22 -13.12 38.04
N ALA A 508 5.55 -13.03 38.03
CA ALA A 508 6.24 -11.74 38.10
C ALA A 508 6.71 -11.19 36.74
N GLU A 509 7.33 -12.01 35.90
CA GLU A 509 7.94 -11.55 34.63
C GLU A 509 6.96 -11.56 33.45
N GLN A 510 5.99 -12.49 33.42
CA GLN A 510 4.99 -12.57 32.34
C GLN A 510 4.04 -11.38 32.35
N THR A 511 3.71 -10.85 33.53
CA THR A 511 2.80 -9.71 33.74
C THR A 511 3.39 -8.39 33.25
N ILE A 512 4.72 -8.26 33.20
CA ILE A 512 5.41 -7.04 32.77
C ILE A 512 5.51 -7.02 31.23
N GLN A 513 5.96 -8.11 30.60
CA GLN A 513 6.07 -8.18 29.14
C GLN A 513 4.70 -8.19 28.43
N THR A 514 3.69 -8.91 28.94
CA THR A 514 2.36 -8.92 28.30
C THR A 514 1.62 -7.59 28.43
N LYS A 515 1.80 -6.83 29.54
CA LYS A 515 1.21 -5.50 29.70
C LYS A 515 1.85 -4.45 28.79
N ASP A 516 3.15 -4.54 28.55
CA ASP A 516 3.86 -3.63 27.63
C ASP A 516 3.59 -3.98 26.16
N ILE A 517 3.44 -5.27 25.83
CA ILE A 517 3.03 -5.72 24.49
C ILE A 517 1.57 -5.34 24.21
N THR A 518 0.63 -5.57 25.14
CA THR A 518 -0.77 -5.15 24.92
C THR A 518 -0.90 -3.62 24.82
N LYS A 519 -0.20 -2.83 25.62
CA LYS A 519 -0.19 -1.35 25.49
C LYS A 519 0.42 -0.86 24.18
N SER A 520 1.51 -1.47 23.71
CA SER A 520 2.16 -1.07 22.46
C SER A 520 1.33 -1.46 21.24
N VAL A 521 0.66 -2.61 21.26
CA VAL A 521 -0.19 -3.07 20.14
C VAL A 521 -1.59 -2.42 20.15
N LEU A 522 -2.16 -2.06 21.32
CA LEU A 522 -3.41 -1.25 21.39
C LEU A 522 -3.23 0.16 20.79
N LYS A 523 -2.07 0.79 20.99
CA LYS A 523 -1.71 2.04 20.30
C LYS A 523 -1.59 1.87 18.77
N ILE A 524 -1.32 0.67 18.28
CA ILE A 524 -1.22 0.35 16.84
C ILE A 524 -2.60 0.12 16.20
N VAL A 525 -3.62 -0.26 16.96
CA VAL A 525 -5.00 -0.46 16.43
C VAL A 525 -5.77 0.87 16.34
N GLN A 526 -5.37 1.87 17.13
CA GLN A 526 -6.00 3.19 17.18
C GLN A 526 -5.44 4.20 16.16
N ASN A 527 -4.31 3.89 15.50
CA ASN A 527 -3.71 4.64 14.39
C ASN A 527 -3.77 3.83 13.08
#